data_AF-A0A2T0UGK8-F1
#
_entry.id   AF-A0A2T0UGK8-F1
#
_cell.length_a   1.000
_cell.length_b   1.000
_cell.length_c   1.000
_cell.angle_alpha   90.00
_cell.angle_beta   90.00
_cell.angle_gamma   90.00
#
_symmetry.space_group_name_H-M   'P 1'
#
loop_
_entity.id
_entity.type
_entity.pdbx_description
1 polymer ?
#
loop_
_entity_poly.entity_id
_entity_poly.type
_entity_poly.pdbx_seq_one_letter_code
_entity_poly.pdbx_strand_id
1 'polypeptide(L)'
;MTDLTPISYAETAHTSEKFLWLRSEPCHHGKRFRLTAASGQQLTYRHPTEALFPARELVDMPPKRLRELEQMPNHSPRPSDQPEHPLRWDEECLRYTNQTKINFIIGVIRLFSLFGLLLFMPILFLSSIYISYLAAQYEPGNIILSVLNNFDWFFFLSVFSFFLAGWVGANLLYRLFPDYTSGFQPGPMWELNRRTGMVKVFANSTKKSTAWKVAHELPFHEFDCYLQSSPTSQGIAQYNLSLVHYSVEAHVALVGMFGVTSRLDQLAAWDMVQRFMDTSQPLPDSPQWEQFRSL
;
A
#
# COMPACT_ATOMS: atom_id res chain seq x y z
N MET A 1 8.62 -25.57 15.33
CA MET A 1 9.47 -24.95 16.38
C MET A 1 9.55 -23.48 16.02
N THR A 2 8.90 -22.62 16.80
CA THR A 2 8.93 -21.16 16.62
C THR A 2 10.29 -20.65 17.07
N ASP A 3 11.15 -20.25 16.13
CA ASP A 3 12.44 -19.62 16.45
C ASP A 3 12.20 -18.20 16.98
N LEU A 4 12.04 -18.13 18.30
CA LEU A 4 11.87 -16.90 19.08
C LEU A 4 13.17 -16.59 19.83
N THR A 5 14.29 -16.59 19.11
CA THR A 5 15.56 -16.14 19.67
C THR A 5 15.53 -14.62 19.91
N PRO A 6 16.04 -14.12 21.05
CA PRO A 6 16.10 -12.68 21.31
C PRO A 6 16.94 -11.96 20.26
N ILE A 7 16.49 -10.79 19.83
CA ILE A 7 17.22 -9.99 18.84
C ILE A 7 18.37 -9.24 19.51
N SER A 8 19.55 -9.30 18.90
CA SER A 8 20.68 -8.47 19.30
C SER A 8 20.66 -7.13 18.54
N TYR A 9 20.73 -6.04 19.30
CA TYR A 9 20.87 -4.68 18.77
C TYR A 9 22.34 -4.38 18.46
N ALA A 10 22.57 -3.60 17.40
CA ALA A 10 23.89 -3.07 17.08
C ALA A 10 24.21 -1.86 17.96
N GLU A 11 25.48 -1.51 18.12
CA GLU A 11 25.89 -0.28 18.85
C GLU A 11 25.34 1.00 18.21
N THR A 12 25.07 0.95 16.90
CA THR A 12 24.47 2.04 16.15
C THR A 12 22.97 2.20 16.37
N ALA A 13 22.31 1.23 17.03
CA ALA A 13 20.87 1.22 17.25
C ALA A 13 20.38 2.51 17.89
N HIS A 14 19.19 2.95 17.50
CA HIS A 14 18.70 4.26 17.88
C HIS A 14 18.19 4.28 19.32
N THR A 15 18.62 5.26 20.08
CA THR A 15 18.10 5.57 21.43
C THR A 15 17.66 7.03 21.47
N SER A 16 16.72 7.33 22.35
CA SER A 16 16.19 8.68 22.55
C SER A 16 17.24 9.77 22.73
N GLU A 17 18.34 9.45 23.42
CA GLU A 17 19.45 10.37 23.66
C GLU A 17 20.14 10.83 22.37
N LYS A 18 20.12 10.01 21.31
CA LYS A 18 20.75 10.34 20.02
C LYS A 18 20.05 11.49 19.30
N PHE A 19 18.77 11.78 19.61
CA PHE A 19 18.08 12.96 19.06
C PHE A 19 18.63 14.29 19.62
N LEU A 20 19.33 14.25 20.75
CA LEU A 20 19.98 15.43 21.34
C LEU A 20 21.35 15.70 20.71
N TRP A 21 21.86 14.80 19.87
CA TRP A 21 23.16 14.98 19.23
C TRP A 21 23.13 16.13 18.24
N LEU A 22 24.22 16.90 18.22
CA LEU A 22 24.38 17.99 17.26
C LEU A 22 24.46 17.41 15.85
N ARG A 23 23.76 18.07 14.91
CA ARG A 23 23.90 17.76 13.48
C ARG A 23 25.30 18.13 13.03
N SER A 24 25.96 17.26 12.26
CA SER A 24 27.31 17.50 11.75
C SER A 24 27.33 18.57 10.66
N GLU A 25 26.24 18.74 9.93
CA GLU A 25 26.13 19.65 8.79
C GLU A 25 24.89 20.56 8.87
N PRO A 26 24.89 21.70 8.15
CA PRO A 26 23.69 22.50 7.97
C PRO A 26 22.66 21.79 7.09
N CYS A 27 21.40 22.25 7.16
CA CYS A 27 20.34 21.75 6.28
C CYS A 27 20.54 22.27 4.85
N HIS A 28 20.68 21.35 3.88
CA HIS A 28 20.98 21.65 2.48
C HIS A 28 19.95 21.02 1.53
N HIS A 29 18.71 21.50 1.55
CA HIS A 29 17.66 21.02 0.64
C HIS A 29 17.43 21.95 -0.54
N GLY A 30 17.34 21.37 -1.75
CA GLY A 30 16.89 22.08 -2.93
C GLY A 30 15.44 22.56 -2.81
N LYS A 31 15.11 23.68 -3.47
CA LYS A 31 13.76 24.28 -3.41
C LYS A 31 12.65 23.31 -3.82
N ARG A 32 12.89 22.49 -4.85
CA ARG A 32 11.91 21.47 -5.32
C ARG A 32 11.69 20.40 -4.27
N PHE A 33 12.77 19.86 -3.71
CA PHE A 33 12.71 18.84 -2.66
C PHE A 33 11.96 19.32 -1.43
N ARG A 34 12.20 20.57 -0.99
CA ARG A 34 11.46 21.18 0.12
C ARG A 34 9.96 21.27 -0.12
N LEU A 35 9.54 21.58 -1.35
CA LEU A 35 8.11 21.68 -1.70
C LEU A 35 7.42 20.31 -1.77
N THR A 36 8.16 19.25 -2.11
CA THR A 36 7.59 17.92 -2.30
C THR A 36 7.66 17.05 -1.05
N ALA A 37 8.79 17.02 -0.36
CA ALA A 37 9.08 16.07 0.71
C ALA A 37 9.04 16.71 2.10
N ALA A 38 9.54 17.94 2.23
CA ALA A 38 9.58 18.69 3.48
C ALA A 38 8.50 19.80 3.54
N SER A 39 7.38 19.60 2.85
CA SER A 39 6.26 20.54 2.86
C SER A 39 5.34 20.25 4.03
N GLY A 40 4.92 21.29 4.75
CA GLY A 40 4.00 21.17 5.88
C GLY A 40 4.66 21.47 7.22
N GLN A 41 4.05 20.96 8.29
CA GLN A 41 4.51 21.20 9.66
C GLN A 41 5.58 20.18 10.03
N GLN A 42 6.76 20.64 10.42
CA GLN A 42 7.76 19.77 11.05
C GLN A 42 7.26 19.35 12.43
N LEU A 43 7.25 18.04 12.68
CA LEU A 43 6.92 17.45 13.97
C LEU A 43 8.18 17.34 14.81
N THR A 44 8.06 17.72 16.08
CA THR A 44 9.14 17.56 17.05
C THR A 44 9.22 16.11 17.51
N TYR A 45 10.43 15.67 17.88
CA TYR A 45 10.60 14.46 18.67
C TYR A 45 9.90 14.61 20.02
N ARG A 46 9.20 13.57 20.48
CA ARG A 46 8.36 13.64 21.70
C ARG A 46 8.63 12.55 22.73
N HIS A 47 9.55 11.61 22.48
CA HIS A 47 9.83 10.48 23.38
C HIS A 47 8.55 9.88 24.01
N PRO A 48 7.67 9.27 23.21
CA PRO A 48 6.31 8.97 23.63
C PRO A 48 6.27 7.95 24.78
N THR A 49 5.68 8.35 25.91
CA THR A 49 5.51 7.48 27.08
C THR A 49 4.39 6.46 26.89
N GLU A 50 3.31 6.88 26.22
CA GLU A 50 2.17 6.02 25.90
C GLU A 50 2.39 5.26 24.60
N ALA A 51 1.95 4.01 24.57
CA ALA A 51 2.07 3.14 23.41
C ALA A 51 0.90 3.39 22.45
N LEU A 52 0.83 4.59 21.87
CA LEU A 52 -0.21 4.93 20.92
C LEU A 52 0.02 4.18 19.59
N PHE A 53 -1.07 3.65 19.04
CA PHE A 53 -1.08 2.95 17.77
C PHE A 53 -2.20 3.53 16.89
N PRO A 54 -1.96 3.76 15.58
CA PRO A 54 -2.97 4.35 14.71
C PRO A 54 -4.22 3.46 14.63
N ALA A 55 -5.39 4.05 14.92
CA ALA A 55 -6.64 3.29 15.05
C ALA A 55 -7.06 2.58 13.75
N ARG A 56 -6.66 3.12 12.59
CA ARG A 56 -6.98 2.55 11.27
C ARG A 56 -6.43 1.14 11.09
N GLU A 57 -5.21 0.87 11.57
CA GLU A 57 -4.58 -0.44 11.40
C GLU A 57 -5.26 -1.52 12.25
N LEU A 58 -5.88 -1.14 13.38
CA LEU A 58 -6.73 -2.05 14.18
C LEU A 58 -7.99 -2.50 13.42
N VAL A 59 -8.47 -1.68 12.47
CA VAL A 59 -9.61 -2.04 11.61
C VAL A 59 -9.20 -3.06 10.56
N ASP A 60 -8.02 -2.89 9.96
CA ASP A 60 -7.53 -3.77 8.89
C ASP A 60 -7.10 -5.15 9.45
N MET A 61 -6.55 -5.17 10.66
CA MET A 61 -6.06 -6.37 11.37
C MET A 61 -6.66 -6.50 12.78
N PRO A 62 -7.94 -6.90 12.91
CA PRO A 62 -8.55 -7.08 14.22
C PRO A 62 -7.97 -8.31 14.94
N PRO A 63 -8.01 -8.35 16.30
CA PRO A 63 -7.46 -9.46 17.09
C PRO A 63 -8.01 -10.85 16.75
N LYS A 64 -9.22 -10.92 16.17
CA LYS A 64 -9.80 -12.18 15.68
C LYS A 64 -9.06 -12.70 14.45
N ARG A 65 -8.77 -11.83 13.48
CA ARG A 65 -8.08 -12.19 12.24
C ARG A 65 -6.63 -12.59 12.51
N LEU A 66 -5.97 -11.94 13.47
CA LEU A 66 -4.63 -12.32 13.91
C LEU A 66 -4.60 -13.73 14.49
N ARG A 67 -5.53 -14.06 15.39
CA ARG A 67 -5.67 -15.43 15.91
C ARG A 67 -5.94 -16.47 14.82
N GLU A 68 -6.72 -16.11 13.79
CA GLU A 68 -6.94 -16.99 12.63
C GLU A 68 -5.63 -17.24 11.85
N LEU A 69 -4.77 -16.23 11.71
CA LEU A 69 -3.46 -16.36 11.06
C LEU A 69 -2.49 -17.20 11.89
N GLU A 70 -2.44 -16.97 13.21
CA GLU A 70 -1.61 -17.73 14.15
C GLU A 70 -1.95 -19.22 14.17
N GLN A 71 -3.23 -19.56 13.91
CA GLN A 71 -3.72 -20.94 13.84
C GLN A 71 -3.47 -21.62 12.49
N MET A 72 -2.98 -20.91 11.47
CA MET A 72 -2.76 -21.51 10.15
C MET A 72 -1.64 -22.57 10.20
N PRO A 73 -1.80 -23.69 9.48
CA PRO A 73 -0.73 -24.68 9.38
C PRO A 73 0.50 -24.02 8.73
N ASN A 74 1.68 -24.23 9.34
CA ASN A 74 2.97 -23.62 8.96
C ASN A 74 3.14 -22.12 9.27
N HIS A 75 2.26 -21.51 10.07
CA HIS A 75 2.52 -20.17 10.58
C HIS A 75 3.78 -20.17 11.47
N SER A 76 4.73 -19.28 11.15
CA SER A 76 5.88 -18.98 11.99
C SER A 76 5.99 -17.45 12.10
N PRO A 77 6.18 -16.89 13.31
CA PRO A 77 6.44 -15.46 13.48
C PRO A 77 7.65 -14.97 12.68
N ARG A 78 8.66 -15.84 12.50
CA ARG A 78 9.82 -15.62 11.64
C ARG A 78 9.88 -16.70 10.57
N PRO A 79 9.34 -16.44 9.37
CA PRO A 79 9.43 -17.37 8.25
C PRO A 79 10.81 -17.24 7.56
N SER A 80 11.30 -18.31 6.91
CA SER A 80 12.67 -18.34 6.37
C SER A 80 12.90 -17.40 5.18
N ASP A 81 11.84 -17.07 4.45
CA ASP A 81 11.81 -16.14 3.32
C ASP A 81 11.67 -14.66 3.74
N GLN A 82 11.49 -14.40 5.04
CA GLN A 82 11.35 -13.06 5.62
C GLN A 82 12.42 -12.06 5.18
N PRO A 83 13.74 -12.38 5.15
CA PRO A 83 14.77 -11.39 4.81
C PRO A 83 14.63 -10.83 3.40
N GLU A 84 14.19 -11.66 2.45
CA GLU A 84 14.04 -11.32 1.03
C GLU A 84 12.66 -10.72 0.73
N HIS A 85 11.73 -10.76 1.67
CA HIS A 85 10.38 -10.25 1.44
C HIS A 85 10.38 -8.71 1.37
N PRO A 86 9.80 -8.09 0.32
CA PRO A 86 9.88 -6.64 0.10
C PRO A 86 8.97 -5.83 1.04
N LEU A 87 8.02 -6.49 1.71
CA LEU A 87 7.16 -5.92 2.74
C LEU A 87 7.48 -6.60 4.07
N ARG A 88 7.85 -5.86 5.12
CA ARG A 88 8.08 -6.44 6.45
C ARG A 88 7.45 -5.57 7.51
N TRP A 89 6.79 -6.21 8.47
CA TRP A 89 6.23 -5.56 9.63
C TRP A 89 6.52 -6.42 10.85
N ASP A 90 7.77 -6.35 11.30
CA ASP A 90 8.29 -7.24 12.32
C ASP A 90 8.87 -6.41 13.47
N GLU A 91 9.33 -7.07 14.53
CA GLU A 91 10.06 -6.47 15.64
C GLU A 91 11.41 -5.87 15.22
N GLU A 92 12.02 -6.40 14.14
CA GLU A 92 13.35 -5.98 13.69
C GLU A 92 13.33 -4.77 12.75
N CYS A 93 12.38 -4.74 11.82
CA CYS A 93 12.30 -3.71 10.80
C CYS A 93 10.89 -3.49 10.26
N LEU A 94 10.63 -2.24 9.88
CA LEU A 94 9.48 -1.85 9.09
C LEU A 94 9.96 -1.62 7.65
N ARG A 95 9.46 -2.40 6.71
CA ARG A 95 9.82 -2.31 5.30
C ARG A 95 8.56 -2.19 4.46
N TYR A 96 8.54 -1.18 3.59
CA TYR A 96 7.38 -0.92 2.74
C TYR A 96 7.71 -1.02 1.26
N THR A 97 6.76 -1.54 0.50
CA THR A 97 6.75 -1.52 -0.95
C THR A 97 5.35 -1.22 -1.47
N ASN A 98 5.25 -0.58 -2.63
CA ASN A 98 3.97 -0.26 -3.24
C ASN A 98 3.48 -1.44 -4.10
N GLN A 99 2.18 -1.50 -4.35
CA GLN A 99 1.61 -2.46 -5.30
C GLN A 99 2.06 -2.12 -6.74
N THR A 100 2.11 -3.15 -7.58
CA THR A 100 2.38 -2.95 -9.01
C THR A 100 1.20 -2.24 -9.69
N LYS A 101 1.51 -1.35 -10.64
CA LYS A 101 0.49 -0.71 -11.50
C LYS A 101 -0.32 -1.72 -12.30
N ILE A 102 0.26 -2.91 -12.54
CA ILE A 102 -0.36 -4.02 -13.27
C ILE A 102 -1.60 -4.51 -12.53
N ASN A 103 -1.53 -4.70 -11.21
CA ASN A 103 -2.70 -5.09 -10.42
C ASN A 103 -3.86 -4.11 -10.59
N PHE A 104 -3.57 -2.81 -10.51
CA PHE A 104 -4.58 -1.76 -10.72
C PHE A 104 -5.20 -1.85 -12.11
N ILE A 105 -4.40 -2.01 -13.17
CA ILE A 105 -4.89 -2.12 -14.55
C ILE A 105 -5.79 -3.35 -14.74
N ILE A 106 -5.38 -4.52 -14.24
CA ILE A 106 -6.18 -5.75 -14.34
C ILE A 106 -7.48 -5.61 -13.54
N GLY A 107 -7.42 -5.00 -12.36
CA GLY A 107 -8.60 -4.69 -11.55
C GLY A 107 -9.58 -3.78 -12.28
N VAL A 108 -9.09 -2.74 -12.96
CA VAL A 108 -9.91 -1.84 -13.79
C VAL A 108 -10.55 -2.58 -14.96
N ILE A 109 -9.80 -3.44 -15.67
CA ILE A 109 -10.35 -4.28 -16.76
C ILE A 109 -11.48 -5.16 -16.22
N ARG A 110 -11.25 -5.86 -15.10
CA ARG A 110 -12.25 -6.74 -14.47
C ARG A 110 -13.53 -5.98 -14.10
N LEU A 111 -13.38 -4.80 -13.51
CA LEU A 111 -14.51 -3.96 -13.08
C LEU A 111 -15.27 -3.40 -14.29
N PHE A 112 -14.55 -2.86 -15.28
CA PHE A 112 -15.14 -2.34 -16.52
C PHE A 112 -15.89 -3.43 -17.28
N SER A 113 -15.31 -4.63 -17.38
CA SER A 113 -15.96 -5.77 -18.01
C SER A 113 -17.23 -6.20 -17.26
N LEU A 114 -17.22 -6.20 -15.93
CA LEU A 114 -18.40 -6.53 -15.13
C LEU A 114 -19.51 -5.47 -15.29
N PHE A 115 -19.17 -4.19 -15.24
CA PHE A 115 -20.13 -3.10 -15.49
C PHE A 115 -20.69 -3.15 -16.90
N GLY A 116 -19.85 -3.47 -17.89
CA GLY A 116 -20.27 -3.70 -19.26
C GLY A 116 -21.33 -4.79 -19.35
N LEU A 117 -21.09 -5.95 -18.74
CA LEU A 117 -22.03 -7.07 -18.73
C LEU A 117 -23.33 -6.79 -17.97
N LEU A 118 -23.26 -6.12 -16.81
CA LEU A 118 -24.43 -5.95 -15.93
C LEU A 118 -25.28 -4.72 -16.23
N LEU A 119 -24.68 -3.61 -16.67
CA LEU A 119 -25.40 -2.36 -16.91
C LEU A 119 -25.54 -2.08 -18.41
N PHE A 120 -24.45 -2.17 -19.16
CA PHE A 120 -24.44 -1.74 -20.56
C PHE A 120 -25.12 -2.75 -21.50
N MET A 121 -24.87 -4.05 -21.30
CA MET A 121 -25.46 -5.10 -22.15
C MET A 121 -27.00 -5.13 -22.11
N PRO A 122 -27.69 -5.04 -20.95
CA PRO A 122 -29.16 -4.99 -20.93
C PRO A 122 -29.72 -3.77 -21.65
N ILE A 123 -29.08 -2.60 -21.50
CA ILE A 123 -29.48 -1.37 -22.18
C ILE A 123 -29.33 -1.53 -23.70
N LEU A 124 -28.18 -2.05 -24.15
CA LEU A 124 -27.95 -2.33 -25.57
C LEU A 124 -28.94 -3.36 -26.13
N PHE A 125 -29.28 -4.38 -25.34
CA PHE A 125 -30.25 -5.40 -25.74
C PHE A 125 -31.62 -4.77 -25.97
N LEU A 126 -32.10 -3.96 -25.01
CA LEU A 126 -33.39 -3.27 -25.11
C LEU A 126 -33.42 -2.25 -26.25
N SER A 127 -32.35 -1.48 -26.44
CA SER A 127 -32.26 -0.53 -27.56
C SER A 127 -32.27 -1.23 -28.91
N SER A 128 -31.57 -2.37 -29.02
CA SER A 128 -31.50 -3.15 -30.25
C SER A 128 -32.85 -3.82 -30.55
N ILE A 129 -33.54 -4.37 -29.54
CA ILE A 129 -34.91 -4.88 -29.69
C ILE A 129 -35.85 -3.76 -30.15
N TYR A 130 -35.75 -2.57 -29.57
CA TYR A 130 -36.60 -1.44 -29.95
C TYR A 130 -36.40 -1.03 -31.41
N ILE A 131 -35.14 -0.95 -31.87
CA ILE A 131 -34.82 -0.66 -33.27
C ILE A 131 -35.36 -1.76 -34.19
N SER A 132 -35.16 -3.04 -33.84
CA SER A 132 -35.71 -4.16 -34.61
C SER A 132 -37.24 -4.18 -34.63
N TYR A 133 -37.90 -3.73 -33.55
CA TYR A 133 -39.35 -3.55 -33.50
C TYR A 133 -39.85 -2.45 -34.43
N LEU A 134 -39.15 -1.31 -34.48
CA LEU A 134 -39.49 -0.24 -35.43
C LEU A 134 -39.32 -0.70 -36.88
N ALA A 135 -38.27 -1.46 -37.19
CA ALA A 135 -38.06 -2.03 -38.53
C ALA A 135 -39.14 -3.06 -38.89
N ALA A 136 -39.52 -3.92 -37.94
CA ALA A 136 -40.53 -4.97 -38.13
C ALA A 136 -41.93 -4.46 -38.46
N GLN A 137 -42.29 -3.22 -38.10
CA GLN A 137 -43.60 -2.63 -38.43
C GLN A 137 -43.80 -2.39 -39.93
N TYR A 138 -42.72 -2.28 -40.70
CA TYR A 138 -42.78 -2.03 -42.15
C TYR A 138 -42.80 -3.31 -42.98
N GLU A 139 -42.59 -4.49 -42.37
CA GLU A 139 -42.61 -5.76 -43.07
C GLU A 139 -43.95 -6.50 -42.90
N PRO A 140 -44.51 -7.08 -43.99
CA PRO A 140 -45.71 -7.90 -43.89
C PRO A 140 -45.38 -9.28 -43.28
N GLY A 141 -45.99 -9.64 -42.15
CA GLY A 141 -45.80 -10.95 -41.54
C GLY A 141 -46.02 -10.99 -40.03
N ASN A 142 -45.53 -12.05 -39.38
CA ASN A 142 -45.55 -12.15 -37.92
C ASN A 142 -44.48 -11.21 -37.32
N ILE A 143 -44.94 -10.23 -36.54
CA ILE A 143 -44.11 -9.20 -35.90
C ILE A 143 -42.98 -9.81 -35.05
N ILE A 144 -43.24 -10.93 -34.35
CA ILE A 144 -42.23 -11.55 -33.49
C ILE A 144 -41.08 -12.12 -34.33
N LEU A 145 -41.41 -12.77 -35.44
CA LEU A 145 -40.42 -13.39 -36.33
C LEU A 145 -39.61 -12.32 -37.06
N SER A 146 -40.25 -11.23 -37.50
CA SER A 146 -39.55 -10.12 -38.15
C SER A 146 -38.63 -9.36 -37.18
N VAL A 147 -39.03 -9.19 -35.90
CA VAL A 147 -38.12 -8.63 -34.87
C VAL A 147 -36.90 -9.50 -34.65
N LEU A 148 -37.07 -10.82 -34.52
CA LEU A 148 -35.96 -11.75 -34.29
C LEU A 148 -34.97 -11.81 -35.47
N ASN A 149 -35.49 -11.73 -36.70
CA ASN A 149 -34.67 -11.71 -37.92
C ASN A 149 -33.94 -10.38 -38.12
N ASN A 150 -34.58 -9.25 -37.77
CA ASN A 150 -34.00 -7.91 -37.86
C ASN A 150 -33.08 -7.56 -36.68
N PHE A 151 -32.94 -8.45 -35.69
CA PHE A 151 -32.03 -8.25 -34.58
C PHE A 151 -30.61 -8.57 -35.04
N ASP A 152 -29.68 -7.62 -34.89
CA ASP A 152 -28.27 -7.82 -35.21
C ASP A 152 -27.58 -8.65 -34.12
N TRP A 153 -27.80 -9.97 -34.21
CA TRP A 153 -27.18 -10.96 -33.33
C TRP A 153 -25.66 -10.91 -33.39
N PHE A 154 -25.08 -10.61 -34.55
CA PHE A 154 -23.63 -10.59 -34.72
C PHE A 154 -23.01 -9.46 -33.91
N PHE A 155 -23.56 -8.24 -34.03
CA PHE A 155 -23.11 -7.10 -33.23
C PHE A 155 -23.29 -7.38 -31.73
N PHE A 156 -24.47 -7.84 -31.32
CA PHE A 156 -24.76 -8.11 -29.92
C PHE A 156 -23.83 -9.16 -29.31
N LEU A 157 -23.64 -10.30 -29.98
CA LEU A 157 -22.77 -11.38 -29.51
C LEU A 157 -21.29 -10.96 -29.51
N SER A 158 -20.86 -10.13 -30.46
CA SER A 158 -19.49 -9.61 -30.50
C SER A 158 -19.21 -8.72 -29.29
N VAL A 159 -20.13 -7.81 -28.97
CA VAL A 159 -20.00 -6.93 -27.79
C VAL A 159 -20.07 -7.74 -26.50
N PHE A 160 -21.01 -8.70 -26.40
CA PHE A 160 -21.09 -9.60 -25.24
C PHE A 160 -19.79 -10.38 -25.04
N SER A 161 -19.26 -10.97 -26.12
CA SER A 161 -18.02 -11.74 -26.09
C SER A 161 -16.83 -10.90 -25.67
N PHE A 162 -16.74 -9.64 -26.10
CA PHE A 162 -15.66 -8.74 -25.70
C PHE A 162 -15.64 -8.50 -24.19
N PHE A 163 -16.79 -8.16 -23.60
CA PHE A 163 -16.88 -7.94 -22.16
C PHE A 163 -16.69 -9.24 -21.37
N LEU A 164 -17.24 -10.35 -21.85
CA LEU A 164 -17.05 -11.67 -21.22
C LEU A 164 -15.58 -12.09 -21.24
N ALA A 165 -14.90 -11.94 -22.38
CA ALA A 165 -13.49 -12.26 -22.51
C ALA A 165 -12.62 -11.40 -21.59
N GLY A 166 -12.92 -10.11 -21.44
CA GLY A 166 -12.22 -9.24 -20.48
C GLY A 166 -12.42 -9.67 -19.03
N TRP A 167 -13.65 -10.01 -18.64
CA TRP A 167 -13.95 -10.47 -17.28
C TRP A 167 -13.31 -11.83 -16.98
N VAL A 168 -13.52 -12.83 -17.85
CA VAL A 168 -12.93 -14.17 -17.69
C VAL A 168 -11.41 -14.09 -17.75
N GLY A 169 -10.84 -13.35 -18.71
CA GLY A 169 -9.40 -13.19 -18.88
C GLY A 169 -8.73 -12.57 -17.66
N ALA A 170 -9.31 -11.51 -17.08
CA ALA A 170 -8.77 -10.90 -15.88
C ALA A 170 -8.81 -11.85 -14.67
N ASN A 171 -9.93 -12.56 -14.46
CA ASN A 171 -10.03 -13.56 -13.39
C ASN A 171 -9.07 -14.74 -13.59
N LEU A 172 -8.89 -15.20 -14.82
CA LEU A 172 -7.96 -16.26 -15.16
C LEU A 172 -6.52 -15.84 -14.90
N LEU A 173 -6.17 -14.60 -15.23
CA LEU A 173 -4.83 -14.06 -14.98
C LEU A 173 -4.50 -14.05 -13.49
N TYR A 174 -5.44 -13.63 -12.63
CA TYR A 174 -5.28 -13.70 -11.17
C TYR A 174 -5.07 -15.12 -10.66
N ARG A 175 -5.70 -16.11 -11.29
CA ARG A 175 -5.61 -17.50 -10.85
C ARG A 175 -4.33 -18.20 -11.33
N LEU A 176 -3.86 -17.88 -12.55
CA LEU A 176 -2.71 -18.54 -13.16
C LEU A 176 -1.38 -17.87 -12.77
N PHE A 177 -1.36 -16.56 -12.60
CA PHE A 177 -0.13 -15.79 -12.34
C PHE A 177 -0.30 -14.82 -11.17
N PRO A 178 -0.59 -15.31 -9.96
CA PRO A 178 -0.82 -14.46 -8.79
C PRO A 178 0.36 -13.53 -8.49
N ASP A 179 1.59 -14.00 -8.67
CA ASP A 179 2.80 -13.20 -8.42
C ASP A 179 2.96 -12.04 -9.41
N TYR A 180 2.43 -12.19 -10.63
CA TYR A 180 2.45 -11.14 -11.65
C TYR A 180 1.29 -10.14 -11.47
N THR A 181 0.10 -10.64 -11.15
CA THR A 181 -1.12 -9.82 -11.11
C THR A 181 -1.35 -9.11 -9.80
N SER A 182 -1.03 -9.75 -8.68
CA SER A 182 -1.19 -9.21 -7.31
C SER A 182 0.15 -8.92 -6.66
N GLY A 183 1.25 -9.01 -7.42
CA GLY A 183 2.59 -8.77 -6.94
C GLY A 183 2.81 -7.35 -6.46
N PHE A 184 3.61 -7.24 -5.41
CA PHE A 184 4.24 -5.99 -4.99
C PHE A 184 5.35 -5.61 -5.97
N GLN A 185 5.85 -4.36 -5.86
CA GLN A 185 7.06 -4.01 -6.58
C GLN A 185 8.19 -4.98 -6.19
N PRO A 186 9.10 -5.31 -7.12
CA PRO A 186 10.14 -6.32 -6.91
C PRO A 186 11.09 -5.99 -5.76
N GLY A 187 11.06 -4.75 -5.26
CA GLY A 187 11.93 -4.23 -4.23
C GLY A 187 11.19 -3.42 -3.18
N PRO A 188 11.77 -3.23 -1.99
CA PRO A 188 11.29 -2.23 -1.04
C PRO A 188 11.54 -0.80 -1.54
N MET A 189 10.74 0.14 -1.08
CA MET A 189 10.98 1.58 -1.27
C MET A 189 11.89 2.12 -0.15
N TRP A 190 11.60 1.71 1.08
CA TRP A 190 12.36 2.09 2.26
C TRP A 190 12.25 1.02 3.34
N GLU A 191 13.22 1.01 4.26
CA GLU A 191 13.27 0.17 5.44
C GLU A 191 13.74 0.98 6.64
N LEU A 192 13.00 0.90 7.74
CA LEU A 192 13.38 1.39 9.05
C LEU A 192 13.83 0.18 9.86
N ASN A 193 15.11 0.13 10.22
CA ASN A 193 15.68 -1.01 10.92
C ASN A 193 15.93 -0.65 12.39
N ARG A 194 15.15 -1.27 13.29
CA ARG A 194 15.28 -1.07 14.74
C ARG A 194 16.59 -1.66 15.27
N ARG A 195 17.07 -2.78 14.70
CA ARG A 195 18.31 -3.45 15.13
C ARG A 195 19.55 -2.59 14.89
N THR A 196 19.60 -1.89 13.77
CA THR A 196 20.76 -1.05 13.41
C THR A 196 20.55 0.43 13.70
N GLY A 197 19.30 0.88 13.86
CA GLY A 197 18.96 2.30 13.96
C GLY A 197 19.05 3.06 12.62
N MET A 198 19.19 2.34 11.51
CA MET A 198 19.38 2.92 10.18
C MET A 198 18.06 2.98 9.40
N VAL A 199 17.95 4.00 8.57
CA VAL A 199 16.91 4.19 7.56
C VAL A 199 17.53 3.93 6.20
N LYS A 200 17.09 2.87 5.53
CA LYS A 200 17.50 2.55 4.17
C LYS A 200 16.46 3.07 3.20
N VAL A 201 16.89 3.92 2.28
CA VAL A 201 16.10 4.35 1.13
C VAL A 201 16.64 3.61 -0.08
N PHE A 202 15.79 2.81 -0.72
CA PHE A 202 16.18 2.05 -1.90
C PHE A 202 16.07 2.94 -3.14
N ALA A 203 16.93 2.65 -4.12
CA ALA A 203 16.80 3.21 -5.44
C ALA A 203 15.50 2.73 -6.11
N ASN A 204 15.24 3.18 -7.34
CA ASN A 204 13.97 2.95 -8.05
C ASN A 204 13.46 1.49 -7.95
N SER A 205 12.52 1.28 -7.02
CA SER A 205 11.94 -0.03 -6.70
C SER A 205 11.07 -0.60 -7.83
N THR A 206 10.58 0.25 -8.73
CA THR A 206 9.77 -0.20 -9.87
C THR A 206 10.59 -1.00 -10.90
N LYS A 207 11.91 -0.75 -10.99
CA LYS A 207 12.78 -1.46 -11.94
C LYS A 207 13.39 -2.69 -11.28
N LYS A 208 13.14 -3.88 -11.83
CA LYS A 208 13.74 -5.15 -11.36
C LYS A 208 15.27 -5.10 -11.23
N SER A 209 15.96 -4.40 -12.15
CA SER A 209 17.43 -4.24 -12.12
C SER A 209 17.96 -3.47 -10.90
N THR A 210 17.10 -2.73 -10.23
CA THR A 210 17.48 -1.75 -9.18
C THR A 210 16.72 -2.00 -7.89
N ALA A 211 15.85 -3.02 -7.85
CA ALA A 211 14.88 -3.33 -6.80
C ALA A 211 15.48 -3.49 -5.39
N TRP A 212 16.76 -3.79 -5.25
CA TRP A 212 17.40 -3.95 -3.93
C TRP A 212 18.67 -3.11 -3.77
N LYS A 213 18.89 -2.17 -4.69
CA LYS A 213 20.03 -1.27 -4.62
C LYS A 213 19.73 -0.17 -3.62
N VAL A 214 20.47 -0.14 -2.52
CA VAL A 214 20.37 0.94 -1.52
C VAL A 214 20.89 2.24 -2.14
N ALA A 215 20.07 3.28 -2.12
CA ALA A 215 20.47 4.62 -2.56
C ALA A 215 21.10 5.41 -1.41
N HIS A 216 20.47 5.35 -0.22
CA HIS A 216 20.93 5.99 0.99
C HIS A 216 20.72 5.08 2.19
N GLU A 217 21.70 5.01 3.07
CA GLU A 217 21.59 4.38 4.39
C GLU A 217 22.09 5.39 5.40
N LEU A 218 21.17 5.94 6.20
CA LEU A 218 21.41 7.08 7.08
C LEU A 218 20.76 6.81 8.44
N PRO A 219 21.32 7.29 9.55
CA PRO A 219 20.79 7.01 10.89
C PRO A 219 19.45 7.72 11.13
N PHE A 220 18.55 7.08 11.88
CA PHE A 220 17.20 7.59 12.09
C PHE A 220 17.12 8.95 12.80
N HIS A 221 18.05 9.24 13.73
CA HIS A 221 18.06 10.52 14.46
C HIS A 221 18.35 11.74 13.58
N GLU A 222 18.84 11.51 12.35
CA GLU A 222 19.11 12.55 11.36
C GLU A 222 17.87 12.86 10.48
N PHE A 223 16.78 12.11 10.63
CA PHE A 223 15.54 12.35 9.90
C PHE A 223 14.60 13.25 10.69
N ASP A 224 14.15 14.31 10.02
CA ASP A 224 13.07 15.16 10.46
C ASP A 224 11.73 14.62 9.93
N CYS A 225 10.71 14.59 10.79
CA CYS A 225 9.36 14.20 10.39
C CYS A 225 8.54 15.43 9.99
N TYR A 226 7.94 15.38 8.81
CA TYR A 226 7.03 16.40 8.29
C TYR A 226 5.62 15.84 8.16
N LEU A 227 4.65 16.60 8.68
CA LEU A 227 3.24 16.39 8.50
C LEU A 227 2.77 17.21 7.30
N GLN A 228 2.52 16.54 6.18
CA GLN A 228 2.04 17.20 4.96
C GLN A 228 0.51 17.16 4.91
N SER A 229 -0.09 18.24 4.41
CA SER A 229 -1.54 18.35 4.23
C SER A 229 -1.86 18.25 2.75
N SER A 230 -2.71 17.28 2.41
CA SER A 230 -3.26 17.08 1.08
C SER A 230 -4.76 17.35 1.14
N PRO A 231 -5.27 18.40 0.46
CA PRO A 231 -6.70 18.63 0.42
C PRO A 231 -7.38 17.54 -0.41
N THR A 232 -8.49 17.01 0.09
CA THR A 232 -9.38 16.17 -0.72
C THR A 232 -10.14 17.00 -1.74
N SER A 233 -10.72 16.35 -2.75
CA SER A 233 -11.62 17.02 -3.72
C SER A 233 -12.83 17.70 -3.05
N GLN A 234 -13.17 17.31 -1.82
CA GLN A 234 -14.24 17.89 -1.01
C GLN A 234 -13.75 19.02 -0.07
N GLY A 235 -12.46 19.38 -0.12
CA GLY A 235 -11.86 20.43 0.73
C GLY A 235 -11.55 19.99 2.16
N ILE A 236 -11.80 18.73 2.52
CA ILE A 236 -11.39 18.17 3.82
C ILE A 236 -9.88 17.99 3.80
N ALA A 237 -9.19 18.56 4.80
CA ALA A 237 -7.75 18.41 4.95
C ALA A 237 -7.41 16.99 5.44
N GLN A 238 -6.54 16.35 4.68
CA GLN A 238 -6.08 14.99 4.89
C GLN A 238 -4.57 15.03 5.09
N TYR A 239 -4.04 14.22 6.01
CA TYR A 239 -2.64 14.32 6.42
C TYR A 239 -1.88 13.04 6.14
N ASN A 240 -0.58 13.19 5.86
CA ASN A 240 0.37 12.09 5.75
C ASN A 240 1.71 12.46 6.38
N LEU A 241 2.50 11.44 6.72
CA LEU A 241 3.86 11.61 7.25
C LEU A 241 4.92 11.40 6.16
N SER A 242 5.94 12.23 6.24
CA SER A 242 7.15 12.19 5.42
C SER A 242 8.37 12.29 6.33
N LEU A 243 9.31 11.36 6.23
CA LEU A 243 10.62 11.50 6.89
C LEU A 243 11.62 12.04 5.88
N VAL A 244 12.32 13.08 6.26
CA VAL A 244 13.27 13.78 5.42
C VAL A 244 14.57 13.91 6.17
N HIS A 245 15.65 13.45 5.56
CA HIS A 245 16.97 13.61 6.15
C HIS A 245 17.40 15.09 6.15
N TYR A 246 18.07 15.57 7.20
CA TYR A 246 18.36 17.00 7.35
C TYR A 246 19.29 17.61 6.27
N SER A 247 20.32 16.89 5.81
CA SER A 247 21.31 17.36 4.82
C SER A 247 21.06 16.75 3.43
N VAL A 248 21.18 15.43 3.31
CA VAL A 248 20.90 14.65 2.08
C VAL A 248 19.41 14.72 1.67
N GLU A 249 19.15 14.81 0.36
CA GLU A 249 17.79 14.73 -0.24
C GLU A 249 17.21 13.30 -0.21
N ALA A 250 17.29 12.62 0.93
CA ALA A 250 16.67 11.33 1.19
C ALA A 250 15.26 11.56 1.78
N HIS A 251 14.26 10.92 1.15
CA HIS A 251 12.86 11.06 1.51
C HIS A 251 12.21 9.68 1.65
N VAL A 252 11.52 9.48 2.78
CA VAL A 252 10.74 8.30 3.10
C VAL A 252 9.27 8.71 3.24
N ALA A 253 8.48 8.36 2.25
CA ALA A 253 7.04 8.59 2.27
C ALA A 253 6.36 7.47 3.08
N LEU A 254 5.89 7.81 4.29
CA LEU A 254 5.19 6.86 5.16
C LEU A 254 3.71 6.68 4.79
N VAL A 255 3.20 7.50 3.86
CA VAL A 255 1.83 7.44 3.33
C VAL A 255 1.43 6.06 2.81
N GLY A 256 2.37 5.28 2.28
CA GLY A 256 2.07 3.95 1.78
C GLY A 256 1.71 2.96 2.89
N MET A 257 2.29 3.15 4.06
CA MET A 257 2.15 2.29 5.23
C MET A 257 0.93 2.71 6.08
N PHE A 258 0.89 3.99 6.49
CA PHE A 258 -0.18 4.52 7.38
C PHE A 258 -1.37 5.10 6.63
N GLY A 259 -1.29 5.23 5.30
CA GLY A 259 -2.30 5.90 4.48
C GLY A 259 -2.35 7.41 4.70
N VAL A 260 -3.34 8.03 4.05
CA VAL A 260 -3.72 9.43 4.28
C VAL A 260 -4.93 9.44 5.21
N THR A 261 -4.84 10.13 6.36
CA THR A 261 -5.84 10.04 7.43
C THR A 261 -6.05 11.38 8.18
N SER A 262 -6.71 11.32 9.33
CA SER A 262 -6.85 12.44 10.25
C SER A 262 -5.50 12.87 10.82
N ARG A 263 -5.41 14.13 11.26
CA ARG A 263 -4.20 14.65 11.92
C ARG A 263 -3.82 13.83 13.16
N LEU A 264 -4.79 13.43 13.97
CA LEU A 264 -4.55 12.70 15.21
C LEU A 264 -3.94 11.32 14.94
N ASP A 265 -4.47 10.59 13.95
CA ASP A 265 -3.94 9.28 13.57
C ASP A 265 -2.50 9.40 13.05
N GLN A 266 -2.17 10.44 12.28
CA GLN A 266 -0.80 10.66 11.82
C GLN A 266 0.15 11.02 12.97
N LEU A 267 -0.32 11.77 13.97
CA LEU A 267 0.48 12.02 15.18
C LEU A 267 0.72 10.73 15.97
N ALA A 268 -0.29 9.88 16.10
CA ALA A 268 -0.16 8.56 16.73
C ALA A 268 0.79 7.64 15.94
N ALA A 269 0.71 7.64 14.60
CA ALA A 269 1.64 6.92 13.75
C ALA A 269 3.09 7.41 13.93
N TRP A 270 3.29 8.73 14.07
CA TRP A 270 4.63 9.27 14.33
C TRP A 270 5.17 8.87 15.71
N ASP A 271 4.33 8.90 16.74
CA ASP A 271 4.71 8.45 18.08
C ASP A 271 5.02 6.93 18.07
N MET A 272 4.24 6.14 17.35
CA MET A 272 4.50 4.71 17.14
C MET A 272 5.86 4.46 16.46
N VAL A 273 6.19 5.19 15.38
CA VAL A 273 7.47 5.05 14.68
C VAL A 273 8.65 5.45 15.55
N GLN A 274 8.54 6.54 16.32
CA GLN A 274 9.59 6.95 17.27
C GLN A 274 9.86 5.85 18.30
N ARG A 275 8.80 5.32 18.91
CA ARG A 275 8.90 4.22 19.90
C ARG A 275 9.43 2.93 19.28
N PHE A 276 9.01 2.63 18.05
CA PHE A 276 9.51 1.49 17.30
C PHE A 276 11.00 1.61 16.97
N MET A 277 11.53 2.79 16.70
CA MET A 277 12.96 2.95 16.42
C MET A 277 13.81 3.04 17.70
N ASP A 278 13.23 3.47 18.81
CA ASP A 278 13.93 3.60 20.09
C ASP A 278 14.08 2.25 20.81
N THR A 279 15.31 1.75 20.88
CA THR A 279 15.62 0.47 21.54
C THR A 279 15.58 0.54 23.06
N SER A 280 15.53 1.74 23.64
CA SER A 280 15.36 1.92 25.10
C SER A 280 13.91 1.69 25.55
N GLN A 281 12.96 1.80 24.63
CA GLN A 281 11.53 1.58 24.88
C GLN A 281 11.09 0.20 24.38
N PRO A 282 10.06 -0.44 24.97
CA PRO A 282 9.48 -1.65 24.40
C PRO A 282 8.77 -1.36 23.08
N LEU A 283 8.53 -2.41 22.28
CA LEU A 283 7.74 -2.31 21.04
C LEU A 283 6.39 -1.61 21.31
N PRO A 284 5.86 -0.83 20.36
CA PRO A 284 4.56 -0.20 20.53
C PRO A 284 3.43 -1.23 20.65
N ASP A 285 2.27 -0.82 21.21
CA ASP A 285 1.12 -1.69 21.44
C ASP A 285 0.34 -1.94 20.14
N SER A 286 0.94 -2.69 19.22
CA SER A 286 0.30 -3.19 18.01
C SER A 286 -0.08 -4.66 18.17
N PRO A 287 -1.29 -5.07 17.74
CA PRO A 287 -1.64 -6.48 17.68
C PRO A 287 -0.66 -7.34 16.86
N GLN A 288 0.02 -6.77 15.86
CA GLN A 288 0.99 -7.51 15.02
C GLN A 288 2.29 -7.84 15.76
N TRP A 289 2.65 -7.03 16.77
CA TRP A 289 3.87 -7.24 17.55
C TRP A 289 3.66 -8.03 18.84
N GLU A 290 2.41 -8.39 19.15
CA GLU A 290 2.09 -9.10 20.39
C GLU A 290 2.80 -10.47 20.46
N GLN A 291 2.95 -11.15 19.31
CA GLN A 291 3.71 -12.40 19.20
C GLN A 291 5.19 -12.26 19.58
N PHE A 292 5.77 -11.05 19.47
CA PHE A 292 7.17 -10.76 19.78
C PHE A 292 7.36 -10.14 21.16
N ARG A 293 6.29 -9.81 21.90
CA ARG A 293 6.37 -9.14 23.21
C ARG A 293 7.06 -9.99 24.29
N SER A 294 7.08 -11.31 24.09
CA SER A 294 7.76 -12.23 25.00
C SER A 294 9.29 -12.26 24.87
N LEU A 295 9.85 -11.57 23.86
CA LEU A 295 11.28 -11.45 23.56
C LEU A 295 11.92 -10.24 24.24
#